data_AF-A0A352NE27-F1
#
_entry.id   AF-A0A352NE27-F1
#
_cell.length_a   1.000
_cell.length_b   1.000
_cell.length_c   1.000
_cell.angle_alpha   90.00
_cell.angle_beta   90.00
_cell.angle_gamma   90.00
#
_symmetry.space_group_name_H-M   'P 1'
#
loop_
_entity.id
_entity.type
_entity.pdbx_description
1 polymer ?
#
loop_
_entity_poly.entity_id
_entity_poly.type
_entity_poly.pdbx_seq_one_letter_code
_entity_poly.pdbx_strand_id
1 'polypeptide(L)'
;MRERFLLEGETAEESVNRLNHLVKELAQNEDLIITYHLYPISTLRDLFVATFQELCRMEAKIKECQFCKGLFIPSKRTDTKYCSRLSKRCNQRTCGEQVRYVRDRVKECQGLYDKIRKRISAKAKIYFDSATSDFLVTNHEKKEQTLKDEISVEEYRTWLETYQE
;
A
#
# COMPACT_ATOMS: atom_id res chain seq x y z
N MET A 1 7.45 -18.65 1.22
CA MET A 1 8.90 -18.40 1.13
C MET A 1 9.10 -16.91 0.82
N ARG A 2 9.43 -16.09 1.82
CA ARG A 2 9.70 -14.63 1.67
C ARG A 2 11.21 -14.44 1.84
N GLU A 3 11.98 -14.58 0.77
CA GLU A 3 13.38 -14.14 0.83
C GLU A 3 13.40 -12.63 0.59
N ARG A 4 13.72 -11.91 1.67
CA ARG A 4 13.98 -10.48 1.68
C ARG A 4 15.30 -10.26 0.95
N PHE A 5 15.26 -9.60 -0.20
CA PHE A 5 16.44 -8.97 -0.82
C PHE A 5 16.82 -7.66 -0.08
N LEU A 6 16.81 -7.68 1.26
CA LEU A 6 17.33 -6.59 2.08
C LEU A 6 18.69 -7.08 2.58
N LEU A 7 19.74 -6.27 2.42
CA LEU A 7 20.96 -6.48 3.19
C LEU A 7 20.57 -6.43 4.68
N GLU A 8 21.17 -7.29 5.50
CA GLU A 8 20.78 -7.44 6.91
C GLU A 8 20.73 -6.06 7.60
N GLY A 9 19.54 -5.67 8.07
CA GLY A 9 19.32 -4.41 8.80
C GLY A 9 18.77 -3.24 7.98
N GLU A 10 18.71 -3.31 6.65
CA GLU A 10 18.14 -2.21 5.86
C GLU A 10 16.61 -2.18 5.87
N THR A 11 16.06 -0.97 6.03
CA THR A 11 14.65 -0.68 5.81
C THR A 11 14.32 -0.66 4.31
N ALA A 12 13.03 -0.84 3.98
CA ALA A 12 12.55 -0.74 2.61
C ALA A 12 12.77 0.67 2.01
N GLU A 13 12.71 1.70 2.86
CA GLU A 13 12.96 3.09 2.47
C GLU A 13 14.43 3.31 2.08
N GLU A 14 15.37 2.83 2.88
CA GLU A 14 16.81 2.90 2.58
C GLU A 14 17.14 2.17 1.27
N SER A 15 16.54 0.99 1.06
CA SER A 15 16.71 0.24 -0.18
C SER A 15 16.19 0.99 -1.41
N VAL A 16 15.03 1.64 -1.31
CA VAL A 16 14.46 2.45 -2.39
C VAL A 16 15.33 3.68 -2.67
N ASN A 17 15.79 4.36 -1.62
CA ASN A 17 16.65 5.54 -1.76
C ASN A 17 17.97 5.19 -2.43
N ARG A 18 18.61 4.08 -2.03
CA ARG A 18 19.82 3.58 -2.69
C ARG A 18 19.58 3.25 -4.16
N LEU A 19 18.48 2.55 -4.47
CA LEU A 19 18.15 2.21 -5.87
C LEU A 19 17.95 3.47 -6.72
N ASN A 20 17.22 4.47 -6.21
CA ASN A 20 17.02 5.73 -6.92
C ASN A 20 18.35 6.52 -7.07
N HIS A 21 19.24 6.45 -6.08
CA HIS A 21 20.58 7.05 -6.17
C HIS A 21 21.41 6.40 -7.27
N LEU A 22 21.48 5.07 -7.29
CA LEU A 22 22.20 4.29 -8.31
C LEU A 22 21.67 4.58 -9.72
N VAL A 23 20.34 4.60 -9.89
CA VAL A 23 19.69 4.96 -11.16
C VAL A 23 20.16 6.33 -11.64
N LYS A 24 20.23 7.32 -10.72
CA LYS A 24 20.63 8.69 -11.04
C LYS A 24 22.12 8.80 -11.38
N GLU A 25 23.00 8.16 -10.62
CA GLU A 25 24.45 8.18 -10.87
C GLU A 25 24.79 7.51 -12.21
N LEU A 26 24.15 6.38 -12.51
CA LEU A 26 24.41 5.63 -13.74
C LEU A 26 23.79 6.30 -14.97
N ALA A 27 22.69 7.04 -14.83
CA ALA A 27 22.12 7.83 -15.92
C ALA A 27 23.05 8.95 -16.42
N GLN A 28 23.97 9.43 -15.57
CA GLN A 28 24.92 10.50 -15.90
C GLN A 28 26.19 9.99 -16.61
N ASN A 29 26.34 8.67 -16.74
CA ASN A 29 27.55 8.05 -17.28
C ASN A 29 27.33 7.63 -18.74
N GLU A 30 27.66 8.52 -19.69
CA GLU A 30 27.43 8.33 -21.14
C GLU A 30 28.10 7.05 -21.69
N ASP A 31 29.24 6.63 -21.13
CA ASP A 31 29.98 5.44 -21.55
C ASP A 31 29.22 4.11 -21.27
N LEU A 32 28.30 4.12 -20.30
CA LEU A 32 27.48 2.94 -19.94
C LEU A 32 26.24 2.79 -20.83
N ILE A 33 25.84 3.84 -21.55
CA ILE A 33 24.62 3.92 -22.37
C ILE A 33 24.89 3.43 -23.81
N ILE A 34 26.14 3.48 -24.28
CA ILE A 34 26.52 3.23 -25.67
C ILE A 34 26.43 1.74 -26.10
N THR A 35 26.33 0.78 -25.16
CA THR A 35 26.32 -0.67 -25.47
C THR A 35 24.92 -1.22 -25.83
N TYR A 36 23.94 -0.36 -26.12
CA TYR A 36 22.52 -0.74 -26.18
C TYR A 36 22.10 -1.58 -27.39
N HIS A 37 22.69 -1.34 -28.55
CA HIS A 37 22.16 -1.88 -29.80
C HIS A 37 22.73 -3.24 -30.20
N LEU A 38 23.75 -3.74 -29.49
CA LEU A 38 24.46 -4.97 -29.85
C LEU A 38 24.79 -5.86 -28.66
N TYR A 39 24.24 -5.61 -27.46
CA TYR A 39 24.52 -6.48 -26.30
C TYR A 39 23.82 -7.84 -26.47
N PRO A 40 24.56 -8.94 -26.69
CA PRO A 40 23.95 -10.25 -26.86
C PRO A 40 23.42 -10.74 -25.51
N ILE A 41 22.13 -11.02 -25.44
CA ILE A 41 21.50 -11.61 -24.26
C ILE A 41 21.65 -13.13 -24.36
N SER A 42 22.55 -13.70 -23.57
CA SER A 42 22.81 -15.14 -23.54
C SER A 42 22.47 -15.76 -22.18
N THR A 43 22.37 -14.94 -21.14
CA THR A 43 22.08 -15.37 -19.77
C THR A 43 20.99 -14.51 -19.12
N LEU A 44 20.45 -15.02 -18.00
CA LEU A 44 19.53 -14.25 -17.16
C LEU A 44 20.19 -12.99 -16.57
N ARG A 45 21.51 -13.03 -16.33
CA ARG A 45 22.27 -11.86 -15.89
C ARG A 45 22.26 -10.78 -16.96
N ASP A 46 22.49 -11.15 -18.21
CA ASP A 46 22.50 -10.23 -19.35
C ASP A 46 21.15 -9.52 -19.48
N LEU A 47 20.06 -10.27 -19.28
CA LEU A 47 18.69 -9.73 -19.27
C LEU A 47 18.49 -8.72 -18.14
N PHE A 48 18.96 -9.02 -16.91
CA PHE A 48 18.87 -8.08 -15.79
C PHE A 48 19.68 -6.82 -16.04
N VAL A 49 20.90 -6.94 -16.59
CA VAL A 49 21.76 -5.80 -16.94
C VAL A 49 21.07 -4.92 -17.97
N ALA A 50 20.61 -5.49 -19.08
CA ALA A 50 19.90 -4.76 -20.12
C ALA A 50 18.60 -4.09 -19.63
N THR A 51 17.86 -4.78 -18.74
CA THR A 51 16.65 -4.21 -18.13
C THR A 51 16.99 -3.07 -17.18
N PHE A 52 18.02 -3.23 -16.35
CA PHE A 52 18.41 -2.22 -15.37
C PHE A 52 19.00 -0.97 -16.04
N GLN A 53 19.76 -1.14 -17.11
CA GLN A 53 20.24 -0.04 -17.95
C GLN A 53 19.07 0.77 -18.51
N GLU A 54 17.96 0.13 -18.91
CA GLU A 54 16.79 0.84 -19.46
C GLU A 54 16.12 1.68 -18.37
N LEU A 55 16.07 1.14 -17.14
CA LEU A 55 15.57 1.88 -15.99
C LEU A 55 16.44 3.11 -15.67
N CYS A 56 17.77 2.99 -15.80
CA CYS A 56 18.69 4.11 -15.64
C CYS A 56 18.46 5.18 -16.72
N ARG A 57 18.39 4.76 -17.99
CA ARG A 57 18.14 5.65 -19.14
C ARG A 57 16.83 6.42 -19.03
N MET A 58 15.79 5.77 -18.52
CA MET A 58 14.48 6.40 -18.30
C MET A 58 14.39 7.23 -17.02
N GLU A 59 15.46 7.29 -16.22
CA GLU A 59 15.46 7.86 -14.86
C GLU A 59 14.27 7.37 -14.04
N ALA A 60 13.99 6.06 -14.13
CA ALA A 60 12.79 5.45 -13.60
C ALA A 60 12.73 5.61 -12.07
N LYS A 61 11.64 6.17 -11.57
CA LYS A 61 11.42 6.32 -10.12
C LYS A 61 10.87 5.04 -9.53
N ILE A 62 11.64 4.36 -8.69
CA ILE A 62 11.19 3.17 -7.98
C ILE A 62 10.49 3.59 -6.68
N LYS A 63 9.34 2.98 -6.41
CA LYS A 63 8.54 3.23 -5.21
C LYS A 63 8.12 1.94 -4.52
N GLU A 64 7.88 2.02 -3.21
CA GLU A 64 7.20 0.97 -2.46
C GLU A 64 5.68 1.15 -2.51
N CYS A 65 4.93 0.09 -2.83
CA CYS A 65 3.48 0.10 -2.78
C CYS A 65 2.99 0.13 -1.32
N GLN A 66 2.21 1.13 -0.95
CA GLN A 66 1.74 1.26 0.44
C GLN A 66 0.81 0.12 0.88
N PHE A 67 0.17 -0.58 -0.06
CA PHE A 67 -0.75 -1.69 0.20
C PHE A 67 -0.02 -3.03 0.29
N CYS A 68 0.65 -3.47 -0.78
CA CYS A 68 1.28 -4.80 -0.82
C CYS A 68 2.75 -4.83 -0.41
N LYS A 69 3.34 -3.66 -0.11
CA LYS A 69 4.77 -3.47 0.25
C LYS A 69 5.77 -3.93 -0.82
N GLY A 70 5.31 -4.21 -2.03
CA GLY A 70 6.19 -4.54 -3.14
C GLY A 70 6.70 -3.29 -3.85
N LEU A 71 7.94 -3.34 -4.32
CA LEU A 71 8.53 -2.32 -5.17
C LEU A 71 7.84 -2.28 -6.55
N PHE A 72 7.69 -1.10 -7.12
CA PHE A 72 7.13 -0.88 -8.46
C PHE A 72 7.61 0.44 -9.08
N ILE A 73 7.50 0.52 -10.40
CA ILE A 73 7.74 1.75 -11.17
C ILE A 73 6.37 2.32 -11.57
N PRO A 74 6.04 3.58 -11.24
CA PRO A 74 4.78 4.20 -11.64
C PRO A 74 4.69 4.33 -13.17
N SER A 75 3.63 3.78 -13.76
CA SER A 75 3.46 3.78 -15.22
C SER A 75 2.86 5.05 -15.81
N LYS A 76 2.06 5.81 -15.03
CA LYS A 76 1.33 6.99 -15.53
C LYS A 76 1.60 8.25 -14.72
N ARG A 77 1.39 8.20 -13.40
CA ARG A 77 1.60 9.35 -12.52
C ARG A 77 2.72 9.10 -11.54
N THR A 78 3.67 10.03 -11.49
CA THR A 78 4.83 10.00 -10.60
C THR A 78 4.46 10.08 -9.13
N ASP A 79 3.24 10.50 -8.76
CA ASP A 79 2.73 10.57 -7.37
C ASP A 79 1.99 9.31 -6.92
N THR A 80 1.84 8.30 -7.79
CA THR A 80 1.10 7.08 -7.47
C THR A 80 1.68 6.39 -6.23
N LYS A 81 0.81 6.02 -5.28
CA LYS A 81 1.14 5.34 -4.00
C LYS A 81 1.00 3.82 -4.05
N TYR A 82 0.33 3.30 -5.07
CA TYR A 82 -0.05 1.88 -5.17
C TYR A 82 0.37 1.31 -6.51
N CYS A 83 0.87 0.07 -6.52
CA CYS A 83 1.22 -0.61 -7.75
C CYS A 83 -0.02 -1.09 -8.52
N SER A 84 0.17 -1.36 -9.81
CA SER A 84 -0.84 -1.95 -10.72
C SER A 84 -0.97 -3.48 -10.61
N ARG A 85 -0.26 -4.13 -9.67
CA ARG A 85 -0.43 -5.56 -9.43
C ARG A 85 -1.79 -5.86 -8.82
N LEU A 86 -2.34 -7.03 -9.17
CA LEU A 86 -3.54 -7.58 -8.55
C LEU A 86 -3.33 -7.74 -7.03
N SER A 87 -4.37 -7.42 -6.27
CA SER A 87 -4.39 -7.59 -4.82
C SER A 87 -4.36 -9.07 -4.47
N LYS A 88 -3.61 -9.42 -3.42
CA LYS A 88 -3.58 -10.80 -2.89
C LYS A 88 -4.92 -11.24 -2.30
N ARG A 89 -5.76 -10.30 -1.84
CA ARG A 89 -7.10 -10.60 -1.33
C ARG A 89 -8.16 -10.68 -2.42
N CYS A 90 -7.93 -10.02 -3.56
CA CYS A 90 -8.89 -9.98 -4.66
C CYS A 90 -8.16 -9.98 -6.01
N ASN A 91 -8.21 -11.12 -6.70
CA ASN A 91 -7.58 -11.31 -8.00
C ASN A 91 -8.24 -10.52 -9.14
N GLN A 92 -9.28 -9.74 -8.86
CA GLN A 92 -9.99 -8.92 -9.84
C GLN A 92 -9.64 -7.43 -9.74
N ARG A 93 -8.91 -7.00 -8.70
CA ARG A 93 -8.61 -5.58 -8.46
C ARG A 93 -7.13 -5.38 -8.27
N THR A 94 -6.61 -4.30 -8.83
CA THR A 94 -5.26 -3.82 -8.49
C THR A 94 -5.20 -3.34 -7.05
N CYS A 95 -4.00 -3.20 -6.49
CA CYS A 95 -3.81 -2.68 -5.13
C CYS A 95 -4.49 -1.31 -4.94
N GLY A 96 -4.38 -0.40 -5.93
CA GLY A 96 -5.01 0.91 -5.85
C GLY A 96 -6.54 0.89 -5.99
N GLU A 97 -7.11 -0.09 -6.69
CA GLU A 97 -8.56 -0.29 -6.76
C GLU A 97 -9.10 -0.93 -5.49
N GLN A 98 -8.38 -1.88 -4.90
CA GLN A 98 -8.77 -2.51 -3.64
C GLN A 98 -8.83 -1.49 -2.51
N VAL A 99 -7.83 -0.61 -2.37
CA VAL A 99 -7.85 0.45 -1.35
C VAL A 99 -9.04 1.40 -1.54
N ARG A 100 -9.38 1.74 -2.80
CA ARG A 100 -10.57 2.56 -3.09
C ARG A 100 -11.86 1.84 -2.73
N TYR A 101 -11.99 0.59 -3.13
CA TYR A 101 -13.13 -0.26 -2.80
C TYR A 101 -13.37 -0.33 -1.29
N VAL A 102 -12.33 -0.67 -0.52
CA VAL A 102 -12.40 -0.75 0.95
C VAL A 102 -12.81 0.59 1.54
N ARG A 103 -12.20 1.70 1.10
CA ARG A 103 -12.52 3.04 1.60
C ARG A 103 -13.98 3.40 1.36
N ASP A 104 -14.51 3.11 0.17
CA ASP A 104 -15.88 3.44 -0.17
C ASP A 104 -16.88 2.58 0.60
N ARG A 105 -16.60 1.29 0.79
CA ARG A 105 -17.40 0.41 1.65
C ARG A 105 -17.37 0.81 3.13
N VAL A 106 -16.22 1.24 3.66
CA VAL A 106 -16.14 1.78 5.03
C VAL A 106 -16.98 3.06 5.17
N LYS A 107 -17.06 3.91 4.13
CA LYS A 107 -17.96 5.08 4.15
C LYS A 107 -19.43 4.69 4.17
N GLU A 108 -19.82 3.59 3.51
CA GLU A 108 -21.20 3.08 3.59
C GLU A 108 -21.58 2.71 5.03
N CYS A 109 -20.62 2.25 5.85
CA CYS A 109 -20.82 1.99 7.27
C CYS A 109 -20.97 3.26 8.13
N GLN A 110 -20.66 4.46 7.61
CA GLN A 110 -20.69 5.70 8.38
C GLN A 110 -22.08 6.00 8.93
N GLY A 111 -23.14 5.73 8.15
CA GLY A 111 -24.52 5.94 8.61
C GLY A 111 -24.91 5.04 9.78
N LEU A 112 -24.39 3.81 9.82
CA LEU A 112 -24.58 2.89 10.94
C LEU A 112 -23.82 3.40 12.19
N TYR A 113 -22.54 3.76 12.02
CA TYR A 113 -21.74 4.35 13.08
C TYR A 113 -22.38 5.61 13.68
N ASP A 114 -22.89 6.53 12.85
CA ASP A 114 -23.49 7.78 13.33
C ASP A 114 -24.75 7.54 14.18
N LYS A 115 -25.56 6.52 13.82
CA LYS A 115 -26.73 6.10 14.62
C LYS A 115 -26.30 5.58 15.99
N ILE A 116 -25.32 4.69 16.02
CA ILE A 116 -24.78 4.11 17.26
C ILE A 116 -24.18 5.22 18.13
N ARG A 117 -23.33 6.07 17.55
CA ARG A 117 -22.69 7.20 18.25
C ARG A 117 -23.72 8.15 18.85
N LYS A 118 -24.79 8.52 18.13
CA LYS A 118 -25.85 9.40 18.66
C LYS A 118 -26.53 8.78 19.87
N ARG A 119 -26.83 7.48 19.82
CA ARG A 119 -27.45 6.76 20.93
C ARG A 119 -26.53 6.71 22.15
N ILE A 120 -25.27 6.33 21.94
CA ILE A 120 -24.26 6.30 22.99
C ILE A 120 -24.09 7.69 23.61
N SER A 121 -24.01 8.75 22.81
CA SER A 121 -23.90 10.13 23.30
C SER A 121 -25.12 10.56 24.10
N ALA A 122 -26.33 10.12 23.73
CA ALA A 122 -27.56 10.39 24.46
C ALA A 122 -27.57 9.68 25.83
N LYS A 123 -27.10 8.43 25.90
CA LYS A 123 -26.91 7.70 27.17
C LYS A 123 -25.82 8.35 28.05
N ALA A 124 -24.70 8.74 27.45
CA ALA A 124 -23.58 9.38 28.14
C ALA A 124 -23.94 10.71 28.84
N LYS A 125 -24.91 11.46 28.30
CA LYS A 125 -25.45 12.67 28.93
C LYS A 125 -26.18 12.40 30.24
N ILE A 126 -26.68 11.19 30.42
CA ILE A 126 -27.42 10.76 31.61
C ILE A 126 -26.46 10.06 32.59
N TYR A 127 -25.53 9.25 32.08
CA TYR A 127 -24.51 8.57 32.86
C TYR A 127 -23.25 8.37 32.00
N PHE A 128 -22.11 8.95 32.38
CA PHE A 128 -20.86 8.73 31.67
C PHE A 128 -20.25 7.40 32.12
N ASP A 129 -20.18 6.42 31.23
CA ASP A 129 -19.70 5.07 31.50
C ASP A 129 -18.47 4.73 30.65
N SER A 130 -17.53 3.96 31.21
CA SER A 130 -16.26 3.58 30.56
C SER A 130 -16.50 2.84 29.23
N ALA A 131 -17.57 2.06 29.15
CA ALA A 131 -18.00 1.34 27.94
C ALA A 131 -18.23 2.27 26.72
N THR A 132 -18.60 3.53 26.95
CA THR A 132 -18.76 4.54 25.87
C THR A 132 -17.41 4.97 25.30
N SER A 133 -16.42 5.17 26.17
CA SER A 133 -15.06 5.52 25.77
C SER A 133 -14.43 4.37 24.99
N ASP A 134 -14.61 3.14 25.48
CA ASP A 134 -14.06 1.93 24.87
C ASP A 134 -14.57 1.74 23.44
N PHE A 135 -15.88 1.92 23.19
CA PHE A 135 -16.44 1.83 21.85
C PHE A 135 -15.78 2.82 20.86
N LEU A 136 -15.56 4.07 21.26
CA LEU A 136 -14.97 5.08 20.37
C LEU A 136 -13.54 4.75 19.98
N VAL A 137 -12.74 4.26 20.94
CA VAL A 137 -11.37 3.83 20.72
C VAL A 137 -11.34 2.60 19.81
N THR A 138 -12.11 1.55 20.17
CA THR A 138 -12.17 0.32 19.38
C THR A 138 -12.70 0.56 17.96
N ASN A 139 -13.66 1.48 17.78
CA ASN A 139 -14.14 1.85 16.45
C ASN A 139 -13.03 2.45 15.60
N HIS A 140 -12.24 3.36 16.18
CA HIS A 140 -11.12 3.98 15.47
C HIS A 140 -10.11 2.91 15.02
N GLU A 141 -9.73 2.01 15.93
CA GLU A 141 -8.80 0.92 15.64
C GLU A 141 -9.31 -0.02 14.54
N LYS A 142 -10.54 -0.52 14.67
CA LYS A 142 -11.13 -1.43 13.67
C LYS A 142 -11.31 -0.76 12.31
N LYS A 143 -11.65 0.53 12.28
CA LYS A 143 -11.72 1.29 11.03
C LYS A 143 -10.35 1.37 10.36
N GLU A 144 -9.29 1.67 11.12
CA GLU A 144 -7.92 1.70 10.60
C GLU A 144 -7.45 0.32 10.12
N GLN A 145 -7.73 -0.74 10.87
CA GLN A 145 -7.47 -2.13 10.46
C GLN A 145 -8.19 -2.46 9.15
N THR A 146 -9.44 -2.03 9.01
CA THR A 146 -10.22 -2.24 7.78
C THR A 146 -9.59 -1.49 6.61
N LEU A 147 -9.22 -0.22 6.79
CA LEU A 147 -8.58 0.61 5.75
C LEU A 147 -7.21 0.09 5.32
N LYS A 148 -6.49 -0.55 6.24
CA LYS A 148 -5.24 -1.28 5.95
C LYS A 148 -5.48 -2.66 5.35
N ASP A 149 -6.75 -3.05 5.15
CA ASP A 149 -7.17 -4.36 4.63
C ASP A 149 -6.61 -5.50 5.50
N GLU A 150 -6.56 -5.28 6.82
CA GLU A 150 -6.20 -6.27 7.85
C GLU A 150 -7.43 -7.10 8.25
N ILE A 151 -8.59 -6.47 8.36
CA ILE A 151 -9.91 -7.10 8.50
C ILE A 151 -10.81 -6.73 7.31
N SER A 152 -11.79 -7.58 7.01
CA SER A 152 -12.77 -7.31 5.96
C SER A 152 -13.78 -6.24 6.38
N VAL A 153 -14.42 -5.61 5.38
CA VAL A 153 -15.44 -4.59 5.66
C VAL A 153 -16.70 -5.22 6.27
N GLU A 154 -17.00 -6.47 5.89
CA GLU A 154 -18.09 -7.26 6.45
C GLU A 154 -17.84 -7.54 7.93
N GLU A 155 -16.63 -7.93 8.34
CA GLU A 155 -16.28 -8.09 9.76
C GLU A 155 -16.41 -6.78 10.55
N TYR A 156 -16.00 -5.65 9.96
CA TYR A 156 -16.17 -4.34 10.59
C TYR A 156 -17.65 -3.97 10.76
N ARG A 157 -18.47 -4.25 9.74
CA ARG A 157 -19.91 -4.01 9.77
C ARG A 157 -20.61 -4.87 10.83
N THR A 158 -20.34 -6.17 10.85
CA THR A 158 -20.91 -7.10 11.85
C THR A 158 -20.55 -6.65 13.26
N TRP A 159 -19.32 -6.17 13.48
CA TRP A 159 -18.93 -5.60 14.77
C TRP A 159 -19.70 -4.32 15.13
N LEU A 160 -20.00 -3.43 14.18
CA LEU A 160 -20.86 -2.27 14.45
C LEU A 160 -22.27 -2.69 14.84
N GLU A 161 -22.81 -3.72 14.19
CA GLU A 161 -24.18 -4.21 14.43
C GLU A 161 -24.36 -4.77 15.85
N THR A 162 -23.30 -5.24 16.53
CA THR A 162 -23.39 -5.66 17.95
C THR A 162 -23.71 -4.52 18.92
N TYR A 163 -23.59 -3.26 18.50
CA TYR A 163 -23.93 -2.07 19.28
C TYR A 163 -25.25 -1.43 18.83
N GLN A 164 -25.98 -2.08 17.93
CA GLN A 164 -27.26 -1.60 17.40
C GLN A 164 -28.46 -1.93 18.31
N GLU A 165 -28.30 -2.79 19.31
CA GLU A 165 -29.28 -3.05 20.39
C GLU A 165 -29.25 -1.97 21.49
#